data_AF-A0AA39XJ72-F1
#
_entry.id   AF-A0AA39XJ72-F1
#
_cell.length_a   1.000
_cell.length_b   1.000
_cell.length_c   1.000
_cell.angle_alpha   90.00
_cell.angle_beta   90.00
_cell.angle_gamma   90.00
#
_symmetry.space_group_name_H-M   'P 1'
#
loop_
_entity.id
_entity.type
_entity.pdbx_description
1 polymer ?
#
loop_
_entity_poly.entity_id
_entity_poly.type
_entity_poly.pdbx_seq_one_letter_code
_entity_poly.pdbx_strand_id
1 'polypeptide(L)'
;MIAPAPVPKPSSAAVSWTRRSTHGCRRPVLPPCYYHELSSSLPPILENRKYYSDKSMTVEIQPEQLYRGEFKRIFTMRYHDEHCLFQWRKLQYAFEHKMQFIDSLTIDFPHSKHCADQLAEGPEPHTGLGQEIVLGFYHCHSTTFGLEK
;
A
#
# COMPACT_ATOMS: atom_id res chain seq x y z
N MET A 1 -3.67 40.50 -7.82
CA MET A 1 -3.65 39.27 -6.99
C MET A 1 -4.44 38.21 -7.75
N ILE A 2 -3.93 37.00 -7.89
CA ILE A 2 -4.59 35.92 -8.66
C ILE A 2 -5.12 34.90 -7.65
N ALA A 3 -6.40 34.54 -7.76
CA ALA A 3 -6.98 33.49 -6.92
C ALA A 3 -6.45 32.11 -7.34
N PRO A 4 -6.21 31.18 -6.40
CA PRO A 4 -5.79 29.83 -6.76
C PRO A 4 -6.87 29.13 -7.59
N ALA A 5 -6.45 28.41 -8.62
CA ALA A 5 -7.36 27.61 -9.44
C ALA A 5 -8.00 26.49 -8.59
N PRO A 6 -9.26 26.10 -8.84
CA PRO A 6 -9.91 25.03 -8.11
C PRO A 6 -9.17 23.71 -8.36
N VAL A 7 -8.78 23.03 -7.28
CA VAL A 7 -8.15 21.70 -7.34
C VAL A 7 -9.10 20.74 -8.06
N PRO A 8 -8.66 20.03 -9.12
CA PRO A 8 -9.50 19.06 -9.79
C PRO A 8 -9.89 17.96 -8.80
N LYS A 9 -11.20 17.76 -8.61
CA LYS A 9 -11.70 16.65 -7.78
C LYS A 9 -11.20 15.34 -8.41
N PRO A 10 -10.63 14.39 -7.63
CA PRO A 10 -10.26 13.10 -8.17
C PRO A 10 -11.50 12.44 -8.79
N SER A 11 -11.33 11.84 -9.97
CA SER A 11 -12.44 11.24 -10.70
C SER A 11 -13.10 10.12 -9.88
N SER A 12 -14.38 9.85 -10.14
CA SER A 12 -15.23 8.97 -9.32
C SER A 12 -14.91 7.46 -9.42
N ALA A 13 -13.68 7.10 -9.81
CA ALA A 13 -13.15 5.74 -9.84
C ALA A 13 -12.82 5.17 -8.43
N ALA A 14 -13.31 5.78 -7.36
CA ALA A 14 -13.18 5.28 -5.99
C ALA A 14 -13.83 3.88 -5.85
N VAL A 15 -12.98 2.85 -5.73
CA VAL A 15 -13.38 1.45 -5.98
C VAL A 15 -14.39 0.91 -4.97
N SER A 16 -15.38 0.16 -5.47
CA SER A 16 -16.48 -0.40 -4.68
C SER A 16 -16.31 -1.91 -4.39
N TRP A 17 -15.94 -2.26 -3.13
CA TRP A 17 -15.60 -3.62 -2.64
C TRP A 17 -16.58 -4.39 -1.68
N THR A 18 -17.80 -3.93 -1.36
CA THR A 18 -18.68 -4.55 -0.32
C THR A 18 -18.93 -6.05 -0.50
N ARG A 19 -19.13 -6.70 0.65
CA ARG A 19 -20.11 -7.79 0.77
C ARG A 19 -21.55 -7.36 0.39
N ARG A 20 -22.20 -8.16 -0.45
CA ARG A 20 -23.58 -8.59 -0.19
C ARG A 20 -23.61 -10.12 -0.17
N SER A 21 -24.54 -10.70 0.57
CA SER A 21 -24.64 -12.16 0.74
C SER A 21 -24.89 -12.88 -0.58
N THR A 22 -24.29 -14.08 -0.71
CA THR A 22 -24.65 -15.22 -1.57
C THR A 22 -24.79 -15.06 -3.09
N HIS A 23 -25.26 -13.93 -3.64
CA HIS A 23 -25.47 -13.74 -5.07
C HIS A 23 -25.03 -12.35 -5.57
N GLY A 24 -24.08 -12.28 -6.51
CA GLY A 24 -24.13 -11.27 -7.57
C GLY A 24 -23.53 -9.84 -7.38
N CYS A 25 -22.53 -9.62 -6.52
CA CYS A 25 -21.55 -8.50 -6.63
C CYS A 25 -21.97 -7.01 -6.32
N ARG A 26 -20.98 -6.21 -5.84
CA ARG A 26 -20.82 -4.71 -5.78
C ARG A 26 -21.66 -3.78 -4.86
N ARG A 27 -20.92 -2.96 -4.07
CA ARG A 27 -21.04 -1.57 -3.50
C ARG A 27 -19.66 -1.30 -2.78
N PRO A 28 -19.36 -0.31 -1.90
CA PRO A 28 -18.02 -0.16 -1.23
C PRO A 28 -17.82 -0.71 0.23
N VAL A 29 -16.75 -1.49 0.50
CA VAL A 29 -16.11 -1.71 1.85
C VAL A 29 -14.59 -1.70 1.68
N LEU A 30 -13.93 -0.63 2.12
CA LEU A 30 -12.48 -0.66 2.30
C LEU A 30 -12.15 -1.64 3.46
N PRO A 31 -11.08 -2.46 3.38
CA PRO A 31 -10.69 -3.35 4.48
C PRO A 31 -10.47 -2.55 5.78
N PRO A 32 -10.84 -3.07 6.97
CA PRO A 32 -10.73 -2.30 8.22
C PRO A 32 -9.28 -1.97 8.65
N CYS A 33 -8.28 -2.49 7.94
CA CYS A 33 -6.86 -2.12 8.03
C CYS A 33 -6.44 -1.00 7.07
N TYR A 34 -7.35 -0.37 6.32
CA TYR A 34 -7.07 0.83 5.51
C TYR A 34 -7.36 2.10 6.31
N TYR A 35 -6.31 2.87 6.62
CA TYR A 35 -6.41 4.09 7.41
C TYR A 35 -6.42 5.30 6.47
N HIS A 36 -7.62 5.83 6.18
CA HIS A 36 -7.81 6.92 5.21
C HIS A 36 -7.01 8.17 5.58
N GLU A 37 -7.02 8.59 6.85
CA GLU A 37 -6.32 9.80 7.31
C GLU A 37 -4.80 9.72 7.08
N LEU A 38 -4.18 8.58 7.44
CA LEU A 38 -2.77 8.32 7.20
C LEU A 38 -2.44 8.23 5.69
N SER A 39 -3.33 7.58 4.91
CA SER A 39 -3.09 7.36 3.48
C SER A 39 -3.27 8.64 2.65
N SER A 40 -4.18 9.54 3.05
CA SER A 40 -4.43 10.82 2.35
C SER A 40 -3.55 11.98 2.83
N SER A 41 -2.82 11.83 3.94
CA SER A 41 -1.85 12.83 4.44
C SER A 41 -0.42 12.61 3.93
N LEU A 42 -0.17 11.49 3.25
CA LEU A 42 1.12 11.16 2.65
C LEU A 42 1.05 11.23 1.11
N PRO A 43 2.15 11.56 0.41
CA PRO A 43 2.21 11.42 -1.05
C PRO A 43 1.91 9.97 -1.46
N PRO A 44 1.14 9.73 -2.54
CA PRO A 44 0.76 8.39 -2.93
C PRO A 44 1.97 7.62 -3.49
N ILE A 45 2.62 6.83 -2.63
CA ILE A 45 3.81 6.03 -2.93
C ILE A 45 3.59 5.13 -4.16
N LEU A 46 2.34 4.69 -4.39
CA LEU A 46 1.96 3.82 -5.50
C LEU A 46 1.57 4.53 -6.80
N GLU A 47 1.34 5.86 -6.81
CA GLU A 47 0.72 6.55 -7.96
C GLU A 47 1.68 7.50 -8.69
N ASN A 48 2.83 7.80 -8.09
CA ASN A 48 3.81 8.76 -8.62
C ASN A 48 4.94 8.14 -9.46
N ARG A 49 4.86 6.85 -9.83
CA ARG A 49 5.91 6.14 -10.58
C ARG A 49 5.34 5.08 -11.54
N LYS A 50 6.17 4.68 -12.50
CA LYS A 50 5.88 3.57 -13.42
C LYS A 50 6.19 2.22 -12.79
N TYR A 51 5.43 1.20 -13.18
CA TYR A 51 5.67 -0.20 -12.83
C TYR A 51 5.85 -1.03 -14.09
N TYR A 52 6.60 -2.11 -13.97
CA TYR A 52 6.96 -2.98 -15.09
C TYR A 52 6.77 -4.45 -14.72
N SER A 53 6.49 -5.30 -15.71
CA SER A 53 6.35 -6.75 -15.49
C SER A 53 7.68 -7.50 -15.57
N ASP A 54 8.76 -6.83 -16.00
CA ASP A 54 10.10 -7.36 -16.17
C ASP A 54 11.16 -6.54 -15.42
N LYS A 55 12.23 -7.21 -14.95
CA LYS A 55 13.33 -6.57 -14.19
C LYS A 55 14.13 -5.55 -15.01
N SER A 56 14.13 -5.70 -16.34
CA SER A 56 14.72 -4.77 -17.31
C SER A 56 13.86 -3.52 -17.57
N MET A 57 12.66 -3.43 -16.99
CA MET A 57 11.75 -2.29 -17.08
C MET A 57 11.39 -1.90 -18.52
N THR A 58 11.09 -2.91 -19.35
CA THR A 58 10.73 -2.74 -20.77
C THR A 58 9.23 -2.84 -21.04
N VAL A 59 8.47 -3.54 -20.19
CA VAL A 59 7.02 -3.78 -20.36
C VAL A 59 6.26 -3.11 -19.22
N GLU A 60 5.81 -1.88 -19.47
CA GLU A 60 5.11 -1.01 -18.52
C GLU A 60 3.67 -1.48 -18.22
N ILE A 61 3.39 -1.68 -16.94
CA ILE A 61 2.08 -2.08 -16.41
C ILE A 61 1.18 -0.85 -16.28
N GLN A 62 -0.01 -0.89 -16.88
CA GLN A 62 -0.99 0.18 -16.73
C GLN A 62 -1.65 0.15 -15.34
N PRO A 63 -2.01 1.30 -14.72
CA PRO A 63 -2.55 1.35 -13.36
C PRO A 63 -3.75 0.44 -13.14
N GLU A 64 -4.64 0.30 -14.13
CA GLU A 64 -5.84 -0.53 -14.03
C GLU A 64 -5.50 -2.03 -13.95
N GLN A 65 -4.35 -2.46 -14.49
CA GLN A 65 -3.86 -3.84 -14.35
C GLN A 65 -3.29 -4.09 -12.95
N LEU A 66 -2.55 -3.10 -12.42
CA LEU A 66 -2.01 -3.10 -11.07
C LEU A 66 -3.15 -3.21 -10.03
N TYR A 67 -4.18 -2.37 -10.15
CA TYR A 67 -5.35 -2.41 -9.25
C TYR A 67 -6.25 -3.63 -9.44
N ARG A 68 -6.18 -4.34 -10.58
CA ARG A 68 -6.83 -5.66 -10.77
C ARG A 68 -6.03 -6.82 -10.17
N GLY A 69 -4.78 -6.61 -9.77
CA GLY A 69 -3.91 -7.66 -9.23
C GLY A 69 -3.48 -8.68 -10.29
N GLU A 70 -3.33 -8.28 -11.55
CA GLU A 70 -2.93 -9.18 -12.65
C GLU A 70 -1.51 -9.75 -12.48
N PHE A 71 -0.66 -9.07 -11.69
CA PHE A 71 0.75 -9.42 -11.51
C PHE A 71 1.04 -9.74 -10.04
N LYS A 72 1.73 -10.86 -9.78
CA LYS A 72 2.25 -11.20 -8.44
C LYS A 72 3.63 -10.58 -8.14
N ARG A 73 4.41 -10.30 -9.18
CA ARG A 73 5.73 -9.67 -9.12
C ARG A 73 5.73 -8.51 -10.12
N ILE A 74 6.19 -7.34 -9.69
CA ILE A 74 6.33 -6.14 -10.50
C ILE A 74 7.66 -5.47 -10.18
N PHE A 75 8.11 -4.55 -11.04
CA PHE A 75 9.40 -3.87 -10.90
C PHE A 75 9.25 -2.35 -11.02
N THR A 76 10.09 -1.60 -10.30
CA THR A 76 10.18 -0.13 -10.42
C THR A 76 11.55 0.38 -9.95
N MET A 77 11.86 1.66 -10.16
CA MET A 77 13.16 2.25 -9.82
C MET A 77 13.43 2.43 -8.32
N ARG A 78 12.37 2.61 -7.51
CA ARG A 78 12.43 2.86 -6.06
C ARG A 78 11.14 2.40 -5.41
N TYR A 79 11.20 1.72 -4.27
CA TYR A 79 10.02 1.28 -3.53
C TYR A 79 10.28 1.08 -2.03
N HIS A 80 11.32 0.30 -1.67
CA HIS A 80 11.48 -0.24 -0.33
C HIS A 80 11.73 0.85 0.72
N ASP A 81 12.52 1.89 0.42
CA ASP A 81 12.72 3.04 1.32
C ASP A 81 11.36 3.57 1.84
N GLU A 82 10.46 3.82 0.90
CA GLU A 82 9.20 4.53 1.13
C GLU A 82 8.12 3.58 1.66
N HIS A 83 8.10 2.33 1.19
CA HIS A 83 7.25 1.27 1.73
C HIS A 83 7.57 0.98 3.19
N CYS A 84 8.83 0.74 3.54
CA CYS A 84 9.24 0.37 4.90
C CYS A 84 8.90 1.48 5.91
N LEU A 85 9.19 2.74 5.56
CA LEU A 85 8.81 3.91 6.36
C LEU A 85 7.29 4.10 6.45
N PHE A 86 6.52 3.73 5.43
CA PHE A 86 5.06 3.72 5.49
C PHE A 86 4.52 2.65 6.44
N GLN A 87 5.07 1.42 6.41
CA GLN A 87 4.66 0.34 7.32
C GLN A 87 4.92 0.71 8.78
N TRP A 88 6.10 1.28 9.10
CA TRP A 88 6.38 1.78 10.45
C TRP A 88 5.42 2.90 10.89
N ARG A 89 5.11 3.86 10.01
CA ARG A 89 4.10 4.91 10.30
C ARG A 89 2.71 4.31 10.52
N LYS A 90 2.35 3.27 9.77
CA LYS A 90 1.08 2.56 9.88
C LYS A 90 0.97 1.79 11.19
N LEU A 91 2.05 1.14 11.63
CA LEU A 91 2.12 0.47 12.93
C LEU A 91 1.97 1.47 14.09
N GLN A 92 2.69 2.62 14.03
CA GLN A 92 2.56 3.67 15.04
C GLN A 92 1.15 4.27 15.07
N TYR A 93 0.55 4.59 13.91
CA TYR A 93 -0.82 5.11 13.83
C TYR A 93 -1.83 4.09 14.39
N ALA A 94 -1.66 2.80 14.10
CA ALA A 94 -2.51 1.74 14.64
C ALA A 94 -2.50 1.69 16.18
N PHE A 95 -1.31 1.85 16.77
CA PHE A 95 -1.12 1.88 18.22
C PHE A 95 -1.70 3.16 18.85
N GLU A 96 -1.30 4.33 18.35
CA GLU A 96 -1.68 5.65 18.88
C GLU A 96 -3.21 5.85 18.86
N HIS A 97 -3.85 5.54 17.72
CA HIS A 97 -5.30 5.68 17.54
C HIS A 97 -6.09 4.47 18.03
N LYS A 98 -5.42 3.45 18.62
CA LYS A 98 -6.03 2.20 19.11
C LYS A 98 -6.91 1.51 18.07
N MET A 99 -6.44 1.48 16.82
CA MET A 99 -7.16 0.93 15.69
C MET A 99 -7.44 -0.55 15.92
N GLN A 100 -8.71 -0.96 15.85
CA GLN A 100 -9.14 -2.34 16.14
C GLN A 100 -8.53 -3.39 15.20
N PHE A 101 -8.07 -2.99 14.02
CA PHE A 101 -7.49 -3.88 13.03
C PHE A 101 -6.25 -3.29 12.34
N ILE A 102 -5.32 -4.17 11.99
CA ILE A 102 -4.10 -3.88 11.22
C ILE A 102 -3.92 -4.97 10.14
N ASP A 103 -3.13 -4.72 9.08
CA ASP A 103 -2.91 -5.75 8.06
C ASP A 103 -1.73 -6.68 8.41
N SER A 104 -1.76 -7.87 7.81
CA SER A 104 -0.82 -8.95 8.05
C SER A 104 0.63 -8.57 7.74
N LEU A 105 0.88 -7.67 6.80
CA LEU A 105 2.24 -7.27 6.38
C LEU A 105 2.83 -6.20 7.32
N THR A 106 2.00 -5.32 7.88
CA THR A 106 2.45 -4.33 8.88
C THR A 106 2.82 -4.97 10.22
N ILE A 107 2.18 -6.08 10.60
CA ILE A 107 2.40 -6.76 11.89
C ILE A 107 3.38 -7.96 11.82
N ASP A 108 3.70 -8.46 10.62
CA ASP A 108 4.61 -9.60 10.46
C ASP A 108 6.06 -9.24 10.86
N PHE A 109 6.62 -10.01 11.80
CA PHE A 109 7.96 -9.75 12.33
C PHE A 109 9.09 -10.03 11.32
N PRO A 110 9.11 -11.16 10.57
CA PRO A 110 10.03 -11.34 9.44
C PRO A 110 10.04 -10.18 8.45
N HIS A 111 8.88 -9.67 8.06
CA HIS A 111 8.77 -8.50 7.18
C HIS A 111 9.28 -7.23 7.86
N SER A 112 8.89 -6.95 9.10
CA SER A 112 9.40 -5.80 9.86
C SER A 112 10.93 -5.86 10.07
N LYS A 113 11.52 -7.06 10.16
CA LYS A 113 12.98 -7.25 10.20
C LYS A 113 13.59 -6.92 8.84
N HIS A 114 13.04 -7.44 7.74
CA HIS A 114 13.50 -7.10 6.38
C HIS A 114 13.46 -5.59 6.13
N CYS A 115 12.38 -4.90 6.55
CA CYS A 115 12.29 -3.45 6.52
C CYS A 115 13.43 -2.75 7.28
N ALA A 116 13.76 -3.23 8.48
CA ALA A 116 14.83 -2.68 9.30
C ALA A 116 16.22 -2.95 8.72
N ASP A 117 16.46 -4.15 8.20
CA ASP A 117 17.72 -4.54 7.55
C ASP A 117 17.99 -3.65 6.32
N GLN A 118 17.01 -3.52 5.41
CA GLN A 118 17.12 -2.70 4.20
C GLN A 118 17.38 -1.22 4.52
N LEU A 119 16.64 -0.64 5.46
CA LEU A 119 16.85 0.77 5.86
C LEU A 119 18.20 1.00 6.57
N ALA A 120 18.86 -0.06 7.07
CA ALA A 120 20.20 0.01 7.66
C ALA A 120 21.34 -0.18 6.64
N GLU A 121 21.09 -0.84 5.51
CA GLU A 121 22.06 -0.98 4.39
C GLU A 121 22.28 0.36 3.66
N GLY A 122 21.28 1.24 3.65
CA GLY A 122 21.33 2.57 3.03
C GLY A 122 20.14 2.82 2.09
N PRO A 123 20.07 3.99 1.42
CA PRO A 123 19.01 4.27 0.45
C PRO A 123 19.12 3.35 -0.78
N GLU A 124 17.97 2.92 -1.31
CA GLU A 124 17.91 2.00 -2.47
C GLU A 124 18.87 2.39 -3.61
N PRO A 125 19.83 1.54 -4.00
CA PRO A 125 20.87 1.92 -4.94
C PRO A 125 20.29 2.05 -6.36
N HIS A 126 20.52 3.22 -6.97
CA HIS A 126 19.95 3.61 -8.28
C HIS A 126 20.69 2.92 -9.46
N THR A 127 20.72 1.59 -9.45
CA THR A 127 21.53 0.74 -10.36
C THR A 127 21.02 0.65 -11.80
N GLY A 128 19.85 1.23 -12.11
CA GLY A 128 19.19 1.08 -13.41
C GLY A 128 18.50 -0.26 -13.64
N LEU A 129 18.57 -1.19 -12.68
CA LEU A 129 17.73 -2.39 -12.65
C LEU A 129 16.48 -2.14 -11.80
N GLY A 130 15.35 -2.74 -12.19
CA GLY A 130 14.13 -2.64 -11.43
C GLY A 130 14.22 -3.38 -10.09
N GLN A 131 13.86 -2.69 -9.01
CA GLN A 131 13.64 -3.28 -7.69
C GLN A 131 12.37 -4.13 -7.74
N GLU A 132 12.44 -5.36 -7.26
CA GLU A 132 11.32 -6.30 -7.29
C GLU A 132 10.34 -6.05 -6.15
N ILE A 133 9.05 -5.98 -6.46
CA ILE A 133 7.97 -5.91 -5.49
C ILE A 133 7.11 -7.16 -5.65
N VAL A 134 6.91 -7.89 -4.56
CA VAL A 134 5.92 -8.97 -4.50
C VAL A 134 4.58 -8.39 -4.04
N LEU A 135 3.57 -8.45 -4.90
CA LEU A 135 2.21 -8.09 -4.51
C LEU A 135 1.51 -9.25 -3.79
N GLY A 136 0.83 -8.94 -2.70
CA GLY A 136 0.02 -9.88 -1.92
C GLY A 136 -1.29 -9.26 -1.46
N PHE A 137 -2.30 -10.11 -1.29
CA PHE A 137 -3.54 -9.72 -0.59
C PHE A 137 -3.31 -9.86 0.92
N TYR A 138 -3.12 -8.73 1.60
CA TYR A 138 -2.87 -8.74 3.05
C TYR A 138 -4.16 -8.98 3.84
N HIS A 139 -4.08 -9.89 4.80
CA HIS A 139 -5.22 -10.21 5.66
C HIS A 139 -5.38 -9.15 6.75
N CYS A 140 -6.58 -9.03 7.28
CA CYS A 140 -6.92 -8.03 8.30
C CYS A 140 -7.00 -8.73 9.67
N HIS A 141 -6.09 -8.39 10.58
CA HIS A 141 -5.96 -8.99 11.90
C HIS A 141 -6.50 -8.03 12.97
N SER A 142 -7.17 -8.54 14.00
CA SER A 142 -7.50 -7.73 15.17
C SER A 142 -6.22 -7.34 15.91
N THR A 143 -6.17 -6.13 16.46
CA THR A 143 -5.11 -5.68 17.37
C THR A 143 -5.38 -6.08 18.83
N THR A 144 -6.58 -6.58 19.15
CA THR A 144 -7.02 -6.95 20.51
C THR A 144 -6.47 -8.30 20.99
N PHE A 145 -5.17 -8.52 20.86
CA PHE A 145 -4.51 -9.75 21.32
C PHE A 145 -4.57 -9.88 22.85
N GLY A 146 -5.46 -10.74 23.35
CA GLY A 146 -5.50 -11.16 24.75
C GLY A 146 -6.24 -10.24 25.74
N LEU A 147 -7.11 -9.34 25.26
CA LEU A 147 -8.00 -8.53 26.12
C LEU A 147 -9.31 -9.26 26.51
N GLU A 148 -9.54 -10.47 26.00
CA GLU A 148 -10.63 -11.35 26.44
C GLU A 148 -10.13 -12.25 27.58
N LYS A 149 -10.48 -11.89 28.82
CA LYS A 149 -10.33 -12.68 30.05
C LYS A 149 -11.48 -12.38 31.01
#